data_AF-A0A428TE35-F1
#
_entry.id   AF-A0A428TE35-F1
#
_cell.length_a   1.000
_cell.length_b   1.000
_cell.length_c   1.000
_cell.angle_alpha   90.00
_cell.angle_beta   90.00
_cell.angle_gamma   90.00
#
_symmetry.space_group_name_H-M   'P 1'
#
loop_
_entity.id
_entity.type
_entity.pdbx_description
1 polymer ?
#
loop_
_entity_poly.entity_id
_entity_poly.type
_entity_poly.pdbx_seq_one_letter_code
_entity_poly.pdbx_strand_id
1 'polypeptide(L)'
;MFLHVWMFFMFTSTFAHMIIAGFETAEVAGGLVTLIMIMIFSFCGILASPEDLPGFWIFMYRLSPFTYVVEGLLGTAMANAEASCEPNELIIFDAPNGTTCGDYLKPYLSDVGGYVVNPRVGDGAACEYCTISDTNTFLEGMSMSFDHRWRNFGIMWGYCIFNIAAALGIYWLARVPKNKKVKRD
;
A
#
# COMPACT_ATOMS: atom_id res chain seq x y z
N MET A 1 9.18 10.44 0.96
CA MET A 1 10.15 9.64 1.74
C MET A 1 10.18 10.01 3.22
N PHE A 2 11.02 10.93 3.70
CA PHE A 2 11.21 11.19 5.15
C PHE A 2 9.89 11.40 5.93
N LEU A 3 8.99 12.24 5.39
CA LEU A 3 7.71 12.54 6.04
C LEU A 3 6.82 11.30 6.25
N HIS A 4 6.80 10.36 5.29
CA HIS A 4 6.02 9.13 5.43
C HIS A 4 6.61 8.18 6.48
N VAL A 5 7.94 8.08 6.53
CA VAL A 5 8.65 7.29 7.55
C VAL A 5 8.40 7.88 8.95
N TRP A 6 8.53 9.20 9.09
CA TRP A 6 8.23 9.88 10.34
C TRP A 6 6.78 9.68 10.79
N MET A 7 5.82 9.81 9.87
CA MET A 7 4.41 9.55 10.18
C MET A 7 4.13 8.11 10.59
N PHE A 8 4.81 7.13 9.98
CA PHE A 8 4.69 5.74 10.39
C PHE A 8 5.12 5.54 11.85
N PHE A 9 6.25 6.11 12.27
CA PHE A 9 6.69 6.06 13.67
C PHE A 9 5.75 6.79 14.63
N MET A 10 5.18 7.92 14.21
CA MET A 10 4.16 8.63 15.01
C MET A 10 2.89 7.79 15.19
N PHE A 11 2.45 7.11 14.13
CA PHE A 11 1.31 6.20 14.17
C PHE A 11 1.55 5.02 15.10
N THR A 12 2.69 4.32 14.97
CA THR A 12 2.99 3.15 15.83
C THR A 12 3.07 3.54 17.30
N SER A 13 3.66 4.70 17.61
CA SER A 13 3.69 5.24 18.96
C SER A 13 2.29 5.55 19.50
N THR A 14 1.48 6.32 18.77
CA THR A 14 0.11 6.68 19.23
C THR A 14 -0.80 5.46 19.36
N PHE A 15 -0.66 4.47 18.46
CA PHE A 15 -1.39 3.21 18.53
C PHE A 15 -1.01 2.40 19.78
N ALA A 16 0.29 2.31 20.10
CA ALA A 16 0.74 1.63 21.31
C ALA A 16 0.18 2.28 22.59
N HIS A 17 0.16 3.61 22.64
CA HIS A 17 -0.43 4.34 23.77
C HIS A 17 -1.94 4.09 23.90
N MET A 18 -2.68 4.01 22.79
CA MET A 18 -4.11 3.70 22.78
C MET A 18 -4.39 2.32 23.38
N ILE A 19 -3.61 1.31 23.01
CA ILE A 19 -3.81 -0.05 23.54
C ILE A 19 -3.43 -0.10 25.02
N ILE A 20 -2.25 0.40 25.41
CA ILE A 20 -1.80 0.36 26.81
C ILE A 20 -2.77 1.10 27.75
N ALA A 21 -3.43 2.16 27.29
CA ALA A 21 -4.42 2.88 28.09
C ALA A 21 -5.62 2.00 28.52
N GLY A 22 -5.96 0.97 27.74
CA GLY A 22 -7.10 0.08 27.98
C GLY A 22 -6.79 -1.20 28.76
N PHE A 23 -5.51 -1.56 28.91
CA PHE A 23 -5.10 -2.79 29.58
C PHE A 23 -4.32 -2.52 30.85
N GLU A 24 -4.41 -3.44 31.81
CA GLU A 24 -3.68 -3.35 33.08
C GLU A 24 -2.30 -3.99 33.01
N THR A 25 -2.10 -4.95 32.10
CA THR A 25 -0.85 -5.68 31.91
C THR A 25 -0.32 -5.53 30.49
N ALA A 26 1.00 -5.37 30.37
CA ALA A 26 1.66 -5.18 29.07
C ALA A 26 1.63 -6.46 28.20
N GLU A 27 1.59 -7.64 28.82
CA GLU A 27 1.59 -8.94 28.11
C GLU A 27 0.31 -9.14 27.29
N VAL A 28 -0.85 -8.85 27.87
CA VAL A 28 -2.15 -8.96 27.19
C VAL A 28 -2.24 -7.93 26.06
N ALA A 29 -1.80 -6.70 26.32
CA ALA A 29 -1.73 -5.64 25.31
C ALA A 29 -0.82 -6.04 24.13
N GLY A 30 0.36 -6.60 24.41
CA GLY A 30 1.31 -7.05 23.40
C GLY A 30 0.76 -8.17 22.50
N GLY A 31 0.06 -9.15 23.08
CA GLY A 31 -0.63 -10.20 22.32
C GLY A 31 -1.68 -9.63 21.37
N LEU A 32 -2.50 -8.69 21.83
CA LEU A 32 -3.53 -8.05 21.01
C LEU A 32 -2.93 -7.18 19.88
N VAL A 33 -1.91 -6.37 20.20
CA VAL A 33 -1.19 -5.55 19.20
C VAL A 33 -0.63 -6.45 18.10
N THR A 34 -0.04 -7.58 18.47
CA THR A 34 0.55 -8.52 17.50
C THR A 34 -0.50 -9.05 16.54
N LEU A 35 -1.65 -9.50 17.05
CA LEU A 35 -2.76 -9.98 16.21
C LEU A 35 -3.30 -8.89 15.28
N ILE A 36 -3.52 -7.68 15.80
CA ILE A 36 -4.02 -6.56 15.00
C ILE A 36 -3.01 -6.16 13.91
N MET A 37 -1.71 -6.10 14.23
CA MET A 37 -0.67 -5.76 13.26
C MET A 37 -0.54 -6.79 12.15
N ILE A 38 -0.61 -8.09 12.48
CA ILE A 38 -0.63 -9.15 11.46
C ILE A 38 -1.80 -8.94 10.51
N MET A 39 -3.00 -8.66 11.04
CA MET A 39 -4.19 -8.43 10.21
C MET A 39 -4.02 -7.19 9.33
N ILE A 40 -3.60 -6.05 9.89
CA ILE A 40 -3.38 -4.80 9.15
C ILE A 40 -2.33 -4.99 8.04
N PHE A 41 -1.26 -5.74 8.30
CA PHE A 41 -0.21 -6.03 7.33
C PHE A 41 -0.70 -6.96 6.21
N SER A 42 -1.43 -8.03 6.54
CA SER A 42 -1.95 -8.97 5.53
C SER A 42 -2.90 -8.30 4.52
N PHE A 43 -3.66 -7.29 4.96
CA PHE A 43 -4.64 -6.60 4.12
C PHE A 43 -4.16 -5.22 3.61
N CYS A 44 -2.86 -4.93 3.61
CA CYS A 44 -2.34 -3.64 3.15
C CYS A 44 -2.24 -3.48 1.62
N GLY A 45 -2.56 -4.52 0.86
CA GLY A 45 -2.56 -4.49 -0.62
C GLY A 45 -1.23 -4.88 -1.29
N ILE A 46 -0.15 -5.15 -0.54
CA ILE A 46 1.13 -5.59 -1.13
C ILE A 46 1.09 -7.08 -1.50
N LEU A 47 0.57 -7.93 -0.61
CA LEU A 47 0.59 -9.38 -0.78
C LEU A 47 -0.53 -9.88 -1.70
N ALA A 48 -1.66 -9.17 -1.70
CA ALA A 48 -2.81 -9.44 -2.54
C ALA A 48 -3.42 -8.10 -2.92
N SER A 49 -3.64 -7.90 -4.23
CA SER A 49 -4.25 -6.69 -4.73
C SER A 49 -5.71 -6.60 -4.26
N PRO A 50 -6.31 -5.40 -4.18
CA PRO A 50 -7.70 -5.23 -3.78
C PRO A 50 -8.70 -6.04 -4.61
N GLU A 51 -8.34 -6.39 -5.85
CA GLU A 51 -9.13 -7.18 -6.79
C GLU A 51 -9.15 -8.68 -6.45
N ASP A 52 -8.08 -9.19 -5.83
CA ASP A 52 -7.96 -10.60 -5.44
C ASP A 52 -8.62 -10.89 -4.08
N LEU A 53 -8.94 -9.85 -3.32
CA LEU A 53 -9.57 -9.98 -2.02
C LEU A 53 -11.06 -10.30 -2.17
N PRO A 54 -11.61 -11.29 -1.42
CA PRO A 54 -13.05 -11.51 -1.38
C PRO A 54 -13.75 -10.23 -0.93
N GLY A 55 -14.84 -9.85 -1.61
CA GLY A 55 -15.49 -8.53 -1.42
C GLY A 55 -15.87 -8.19 0.03
N PHE A 56 -16.06 -9.18 0.90
CA PHE A 56 -16.24 -8.97 2.34
C PHE A 56 -15.03 -8.29 3.01
N TRP A 57 -13.79 -8.59 2.62
CA TRP A 57 -12.57 -8.06 3.27
C TRP A 57 -12.11 -6.70 2.73
N ILE A 58 -12.82 -6.13 1.75
CA ILE A 58 -12.43 -4.84 1.15
C ILE A 58 -12.51 -3.68 2.15
N PHE A 59 -13.35 -3.80 3.19
CA PHE A 59 -13.39 -2.80 4.27
C PHE A 59 -12.07 -2.78 5.04
N MET A 60 -11.42 -3.93 5.22
CA MET A 60 -10.18 -4.04 5.97
C MET A 60 -9.03 -3.35 5.23
N TYR A 61 -8.99 -3.52 3.91
CA TYR A 61 -8.04 -2.81 3.05
C TYR A 61 -8.17 -1.29 3.17
N ARG A 62 -9.42 -0.77 3.20
CA ARG A 62 -9.70 0.67 3.36
C ARG A 62 -9.45 1.19 4.77
N LEU A 63 -9.65 0.37 5.79
CA LEU A 63 -9.41 0.74 7.19
C LEU A 63 -7.94 0.53 7.60
N SER A 64 -7.16 -0.20 6.81
CA SER A 64 -5.77 -0.50 7.13
C SER A 64 -4.91 0.77 6.98
N PRO A 65 -4.31 1.30 8.07
CA PRO A 65 -3.40 2.44 7.97
C PRO A 65 -2.14 2.10 7.14
N PHE A 66 -1.76 0.81 7.08
CA PHE A 66 -0.61 0.36 6.30
C PHE A 66 -0.81 0.55 4.80
N THR A 67 -2.03 0.40 4.28
CA THR A 67 -2.35 0.68 2.87
C THR A 67 -1.88 2.08 2.48
N TYR A 68 -2.21 3.08 3.31
CA TYR A 68 -1.85 4.49 3.05
C TYR A 68 -0.37 4.77 3.23
N VAL A 69 0.27 4.13 4.23
CA VAL A 69 1.71 4.27 4.46
C VAL A 69 2.49 3.69 3.28
N VAL A 70 2.16 2.48 2.87
CA VAL A 70 2.83 1.77 1.78
C VAL A 70 2.64 2.52 0.47
N GLU A 71 1.40 2.89 0.12
CA GLU A 71 1.12 3.63 -1.12
C GLU A 71 1.89 4.97 -1.15
N GLY A 72 1.93 5.70 -0.03
CA GLY A 72 2.71 6.95 0.06
C GLY A 72 4.23 6.72 0.03
N LEU A 73 4.72 5.65 0.64
CA LEU A 73 6.14 5.32 0.70
C LEU A 73 6.64 4.86 -0.68
N LEU A 74 6.02 3.83 -1.26
CA LEU A 74 6.38 3.29 -2.58
C LEU A 74 6.17 4.33 -3.68
N GLY A 75 5.03 5.03 -3.67
CA GLY A 75 4.78 6.12 -4.59
C GLY A 75 5.85 7.20 -4.53
N THR A 76 6.37 7.56 -3.34
CA THR A 76 7.43 8.58 -3.25
C THR A 76 8.85 8.07 -3.46
N ALA A 77 9.11 6.77 -3.33
CA ALA A 77 10.43 6.17 -3.58
C ALA A 77 10.67 5.89 -5.06
N MET A 78 9.64 5.41 -5.75
CA MET A 78 9.80 4.76 -7.05
C MET A 78 9.17 5.54 -8.22
N ALA A 79 8.30 6.52 -7.98
CA ALA A 79 7.60 7.20 -9.06
C ALA A 79 8.53 8.02 -10.00
N ASN A 80 8.12 8.11 -11.27
CA ASN A 80 8.77 8.89 -12.33
C ASN A 80 10.21 8.49 -12.64
N ALA A 81 10.55 7.22 -12.46
CA ALA A 81 11.82 6.65 -12.89
C ALA A 81 11.60 5.77 -14.13
N GLU A 82 12.52 5.89 -15.09
CA GLU A 82 12.58 5.03 -16.27
C GLU A 82 12.92 3.60 -15.84
N ALA A 83 12.10 2.65 -16.28
CA ALA A 83 12.30 1.23 -16.01
C ALA A 83 12.82 0.54 -17.27
N SER A 84 13.87 -0.27 -17.11
CA SER A 84 14.42 -1.10 -18.19
C SER A 84 14.34 -2.56 -17.78
N CYS A 85 13.78 -3.40 -18.65
CA CYS A 85 13.77 -4.85 -18.45
C CYS A 85 15.18 -5.44 -18.60
N GLU A 86 15.51 -6.42 -17.77
CA GLU A 86 16.66 -7.32 -17.93
C GLU A 86 16.31 -8.44 -18.94
N PRO A 87 17.26 -9.14 -19.60
CA PRO A 87 16.95 -10.15 -20.60
C PRO A 87 16.02 -11.29 -20.16
N ASN A 88 15.92 -11.56 -18.85
CA ASN A 88 15.01 -12.57 -18.29
C ASN A 88 13.57 -12.07 -18.11
N GLU A 89 13.34 -10.75 -18.16
CA GLU A 89 12.02 -10.13 -18.04
C GLU A 89 11.40 -9.81 -19.40
N LEU A 90 12.20 -9.95 -20.48
CA LEU A 90 11.75 -9.77 -21.84
C LEU A 90 10.84 -10.93 -22.25
N ILE A 91 9.68 -10.56 -22.79
CA ILE A 91 8.77 -11.51 -23.42
C ILE A 91 9.28 -11.76 -24.84
N ILE A 92 9.68 -12.99 -25.10
CA ILE A 92 10.21 -13.42 -26.40
C ILE A 92 9.11 -14.15 -27.17
N PHE A 93 8.82 -13.68 -28.39
CA PHE A 93 7.83 -14.31 -29.26
C PHE A 93 8.12 -14.01 -30.74
N ASP A 94 7.50 -14.76 -31.65
CA ASP A 94 7.67 -14.54 -33.09
C ASP A 94 6.49 -13.74 -33.66
N ALA A 95 6.78 -12.67 -34.43
CA ALA A 95 5.75 -11.89 -35.09
C ALA A 95 5.10 -12.69 -36.24
N PRO A 96 3.74 -12.79 -36.30
CA PRO A 96 3.06 -13.50 -37.36
C PRO A 96 3.14 -12.74 -38.70
N ASN A 97 3.00 -13.46 -39.82
CA ASN A 97 2.85 -12.91 -41.18
C ASN A 97 4.04 -12.08 -41.72
N GLY A 98 5.25 -12.23 -41.19
CA GLY A 98 6.43 -11.49 -41.69
C GLY A 98 6.38 -9.98 -41.42
N THR A 99 5.51 -9.53 -40.50
CA THR A 99 5.47 -8.13 -40.08
C THR A 99 6.62 -7.84 -39.10
N THR A 100 7.02 -6.56 -38.99
CA THR A 100 8.00 -6.16 -37.98
C THR A 100 7.40 -6.25 -36.58
N CYS A 101 8.23 -6.55 -35.57
CA CYS A 101 7.81 -6.59 -34.17
C CYS A 101 7.13 -5.28 -33.73
N GLY A 102 7.66 -4.15 -34.18
CA GLY A 102 7.11 -2.82 -33.89
C GLY A 102 5.73 -2.60 -34.51
N ASP A 103 5.51 -3.01 -35.77
CA ASP A 103 4.22 -2.84 -36.44
C ASP A 103 3.14 -3.76 -35.86
N TYR A 104 3.51 -4.99 -35.49
CA TYR A 104 2.60 -5.95 -34.87
C TYR A 104 2.16 -5.50 -33.47
N LEU A 105 3.09 -5.02 -32.64
CA LEU A 105 2.80 -4.56 -31.28
C LEU A 105 2.24 -3.14 -31.21
N LYS A 106 2.31 -2.34 -32.27
CA LYS A 106 1.84 -0.94 -32.29
C LYS A 106 0.44 -0.72 -31.69
N PRO A 107 -0.62 -1.49 -32.06
CA PRO A 107 -1.94 -1.33 -31.44
C PRO A 107 -1.99 -1.85 -29.99
N TYR A 108 -1.12 -2.78 -29.62
CA TYR A 108 -1.05 -3.29 -28.25
C TYR A 108 -0.36 -2.29 -27.30
N LEU A 109 0.73 -1.67 -27.76
CA LEU A 109 1.47 -0.65 -27.03
C LEU A 109 0.64 0.62 -26.78
N SER A 110 -0.32 0.95 -27.66
CA SER A 110 -1.22 2.08 -27.43
C SER A 110 -2.22 1.84 -26.29
N ASP A 111 -2.55 0.57 -26.03
CA ASP A 111 -3.55 0.20 -25.03
C ASP A 111 -2.92 -0.17 -23.68
N VAL A 112 -1.80 -0.89 -23.70
CA VAL A 112 -1.17 -1.49 -22.51
C VAL A 112 0.14 -0.78 -22.11
N GLY A 113 0.75 -0.01 -23.02
CA GLY A 113 2.06 0.61 -22.79
C GLY A 113 3.23 -0.36 -23.00
N GLY A 114 4.37 -0.08 -22.39
CA GLY A 114 5.60 -0.85 -22.59
C GLY A 114 6.44 -0.40 -23.78
N TYR A 115 7.48 -1.16 -24.11
CA TYR A 115 8.36 -0.85 -25.24
C TYR A 115 8.94 -2.11 -25.88
N VAL A 116 9.31 -1.99 -27.15
CA VAL A 116 9.94 -3.06 -27.94
C VAL A 116 11.43 -2.78 -28.04
N VAL A 117 12.25 -3.74 -27.66
CA VAL A 117 13.72 -3.61 -27.70
C VAL A 117 14.21 -3.62 -29.15
N ASN A 118 13.64 -4.49 -29.98
CA ASN A 118 14.08 -4.74 -31.35
C ASN A 118 12.98 -4.50 -32.41
N PRO A 119 12.47 -3.26 -32.56
CA PRO A 119 11.26 -2.97 -33.36
C PRO A 119 11.38 -3.25 -34.86
N ARG A 120 12.62 -3.34 -35.38
CA ARG A 120 12.90 -3.54 -36.81
C ARG A 120 13.06 -5.01 -37.21
N VAL A 121 13.10 -5.92 -36.24
CA VAL A 121 13.21 -7.35 -36.50
C VAL A 121 11.88 -7.83 -37.06
N GLY A 122 11.94 -8.60 -38.14
CA GLY A 122 10.80 -9.21 -38.83
C GLY A 122 11.20 -10.60 -39.35
N ASP A 123 10.27 -11.29 -40.01
CA ASP A 123 10.52 -12.57 -40.70
C ASP A 123 10.92 -13.75 -39.79
N GLY A 124 10.19 -13.97 -38.69
CA GLY A 124 10.35 -15.16 -37.84
C GLY A 124 11.57 -15.16 -36.91
N ALA A 125 12.18 -13.99 -36.72
CA ALA A 125 13.15 -13.76 -35.67
C ALA A 125 12.47 -13.33 -34.37
N ALA A 126 13.08 -13.69 -33.24
CA ALA A 126 12.58 -13.45 -31.90
C ALA A 126 12.38 -11.95 -31.60
N CYS A 127 11.13 -11.54 -31.41
CA CYS A 127 10.76 -10.22 -30.90
C CYS A 127 10.97 -10.16 -29.40
N GLU A 128 11.49 -9.04 -28.91
CA GLU A 128 11.73 -8.79 -27.49
C GLU A 128 10.87 -7.61 -27.03
N TYR A 129 9.94 -7.89 -26.12
CA TYR A 129 8.99 -6.93 -25.58
C TYR A 129 9.12 -6.80 -24.07
N CYS A 130 9.16 -5.56 -23.57
CA CYS A 130 9.13 -5.22 -22.16
C CYS A 130 7.79 -4.58 -21.80
N THR A 131 7.12 -5.15 -20.80
CA THR A 131 5.79 -4.71 -20.34
C THR A 131 5.83 -3.41 -19.54
N ILE A 132 6.98 -3.04 -18.96
CA ILE A 132 7.11 -1.89 -18.05
C ILE A 132 8.12 -0.92 -18.65
N SER A 133 7.65 0.25 -19.10
CA SER A 133 8.51 1.35 -19.56
C SER A 133 8.77 2.40 -18.47
N ASP A 134 7.81 2.60 -17.57
CA ASP A 134 7.89 3.58 -16.49
C ASP A 134 7.46 2.93 -15.17
N THR A 135 8.08 3.38 -14.09
CA THR A 135 7.79 2.85 -12.76
C THR A 135 6.38 3.22 -12.28
N ASN A 136 5.75 4.26 -12.84
CA ASN A 136 4.35 4.59 -12.58
C ASN A 136 3.41 3.50 -13.12
N THR A 137 3.69 2.89 -14.27
CA THR A 137 2.90 1.76 -14.80
C THR A 137 2.96 0.56 -13.86
N PHE A 138 4.13 0.32 -13.27
CA PHE A 138 4.29 -0.70 -12.22
C PHE A 138 3.48 -0.38 -10.96
N LEU A 139 3.51 0.88 -10.51
CA LEU A 139 2.72 1.33 -9.35
C LEU A 139 1.21 1.23 -9.60
N GLU A 140 0.74 1.58 -10.80
CA GLU A 140 -0.66 1.46 -11.20
C GLU A 140 -1.15 0.01 -11.18
N GLY A 141 -0.32 -0.93 -11.63
CA GLY A 141 -0.61 -2.37 -11.53
C GLY A 141 -0.84 -2.85 -10.09
N MET A 142 -0.26 -2.19 -9.09
CA MET A 142 -0.49 -2.46 -7.67
C MET A 142 -1.60 -1.58 -7.05
N SER A 143 -2.42 -0.91 -7.88
CA SER A 143 -3.43 0.05 -7.43
C SER A 143 -2.86 1.24 -6.64
N MET A 144 -1.62 1.65 -6.92
CA MET A 144 -0.94 2.76 -6.23
C MET A 144 -0.69 3.91 -7.21
N SER A 145 -0.87 5.15 -6.74
CA SER A 145 -0.58 6.33 -7.56
C SER A 145 0.30 7.33 -6.82
N PHE A 146 1.25 7.91 -7.55
CA PHE A 146 2.03 9.05 -7.07
C PHE A 146 1.12 10.23 -6.67
N ASP A 147 -0.05 10.37 -7.33
CA ASP A 147 -1.16 11.28 -7.01
C ASP A 147 -1.43 11.42 -5.51
N HIS A 148 -1.62 10.25 -4.90
CA HIS A 148 -2.23 10.08 -3.60
C HIS A 148 -1.29 10.37 -2.42
N ARG A 149 -0.02 10.71 -2.65
CA ARG A 149 0.99 10.87 -1.59
C ARG A 149 0.54 11.85 -0.48
N TRP A 150 -0.03 13.00 -0.87
CA TRP A 150 -0.46 14.03 0.07
C TRP A 150 -1.80 13.69 0.74
N ARG A 151 -2.72 13.08 0.00
CA ARG A 151 -3.97 12.54 0.56
C ARG A 151 -3.68 11.53 1.66
N ASN A 152 -2.81 10.56 1.36
CA ASN A 152 -2.44 9.49 2.28
C ASN A 152 -1.70 10.02 3.51
N PHE A 153 -0.85 11.03 3.33
CA PHE A 153 -0.22 11.75 4.44
C PHE A 153 -1.27 12.41 5.37
N GLY A 154 -2.30 13.04 4.81
CA GLY A 154 -3.41 13.62 5.58
C GLY A 154 -4.26 12.57 6.31
N ILE A 155 -4.55 11.45 5.65
CA ILE A 155 -5.30 10.34 6.27
C ILE A 155 -4.54 9.77 7.48
N MET A 156 -3.22 9.63 7.38
CA MET A 156 -2.39 9.16 8.48
C MET A 156 -2.42 10.09 9.71
N TRP A 157 -2.53 11.40 9.51
CA TRP A 157 -2.77 12.32 10.62
C TRP A 157 -4.12 12.09 11.29
N GLY A 158 -5.15 11.78 10.52
CA GLY A 158 -6.46 11.37 11.04
C GLY A 158 -6.35 10.16 11.98
N TYR A 159 -5.61 9.13 11.59
CA TYR A 159 -5.35 7.97 12.44
C TYR A 159 -4.59 8.32 13.73
N CYS A 160 -3.55 9.17 13.65
CA CYS A 160 -2.83 9.62 14.84
C CYS A 160 -3.74 10.38 15.82
N ILE A 161 -4.55 11.31 15.32
CA ILE A 161 -5.50 12.09 16.15
C ILE A 161 -6.54 11.16 16.77
N PHE A 162 -7.09 10.22 15.99
CA PHE A 162 -8.03 9.22 16.49
C PHE A 162 -7.41 8.37 17.60
N ASN A 163 -6.19 7.86 17.41
CA ASN A 163 -5.50 7.07 18.42
C ASN A 163 -5.28 7.85 19.71
N ILE A 164 -4.89 9.13 19.63
CA ILE A 164 -4.71 10.00 20.80
C ILE A 164 -6.05 10.23 21.52
N ALA A 165 -7.11 10.57 20.78
CA ALA A 165 -8.43 10.79 21.35
C ALA A 165 -8.98 9.52 22.01
N ALA A 166 -8.80 8.37 21.36
CA ALA A 166 -9.17 7.07 21.89
C ALA A 166 -8.35 6.71 23.14
N ALA A 167 -7.04 6.95 23.16
CA ALA A 167 -6.20 6.74 24.33
C ALA A 167 -6.70 7.55 25.54
N LEU A 168 -7.00 8.85 25.34
CA LEU A 168 -7.54 9.72 26.39
C LEU A 168 -8.93 9.28 26.84
N GLY A 169 -9.81 8.90 25.91
CA GLY A 169 -11.16 8.43 26.19
C GLY A 169 -11.19 7.11 26.96
N ILE A 170 -10.36 6.14 26.55
CA ILE A 170 -10.20 4.85 27.22
C ILE A 170 -9.61 5.06 28.61
N TYR A 171 -8.56 5.89 28.74
CA TYR A 171 -7.97 6.23 30.04
C TYR A 171 -9.02 6.86 30.97
N TRP A 172 -9.83 7.80 30.46
CA TRP A 172 -10.90 8.42 31.24
C TRP A 172 -11.96 7.39 31.68
N LEU A 173 -12.38 6.49 30.79
CA LEU A 173 -13.39 5.47 31.11
C LEU A 173 -12.88 4.40 32.09
N ALA A 174 -11.65 3.93 31.92
CA ALA A 174 -11.11 2.80 32.65
C ALA A 174 -10.43 3.20 33.98
N ARG A 175 -9.81 4.40 34.04
CA ARG A 175 -8.96 4.80 35.17
C ARG A 175 -9.52 5.93 36.02
N VAL A 176 -10.44 6.75 35.53
CA VAL A 176 -10.99 7.86 36.34
C VAL A 176 -12.10 7.33 37.24
N PRO A 177 -11.91 7.31 38.59
CA PRO A 177 -12.96 6.89 39.50
C PRO A 177 -14.12 7.88 39.42
N LYS A 178 -15.28 7.40 38.94
CA LYS A 178 -16.52 8.16 39.09
C LYS A 178 -16.93 8.08 40.56
N ASN A 179 -16.71 9.15 41.32
CA ASN A 179 -17.17 9.26 42.70
C ASN A 179 -18.65 8.91 42.76
N LYS A 180 -18.97 7.72 43.28
CA LYS A 180 -20.34 7.39 43.69
C LYS A 180 -20.67 8.39 44.79
N LYS A 181 -21.61 9.30 44.51
CA LYS A 181 -22.20 10.17 45.54
C LYS A 181 -22.80 9.24 46.60
N VAL A 182 -22.08 9.08 47.71
CA VAL A 182 -22.60 8.43 48.91
C VAL A 182 -23.78 9.29 49.36
N LYS A 183 -25.01 8.77 49.22
CA LYS A 183 -26.16 9.35 49.91
C LYS A 183 -25.90 9.14 51.40
N ARG A 184 -25.80 10.24 52.13
CA ARG A 184 -25.72 10.23 53.60
C ARG A 184 -27.16 10.22 54.09
N ASP A 185 -27.60 9.06 54.57
CA ASP A 185 -28.82 8.95 55.38
C ASP A 185 -28.60 9.56 56.78
#